data_AF-A0A913IBT1-F1
#
_entry.id   AF-A0A913IBT1-F1
#
_cell.length_a   1.000
_cell.length_b   1.000
_cell.length_c   1.000
_cell.angle_alpha   90.00
_cell.angle_beta   90.00
_cell.angle_gamma   90.00
#
_symmetry.space_group_name_H-M   'P 1'
#
loop_
_entity.id
_entity.type
_entity.pdbx_description
1 polymer ?
#
loop_
_entity_poly.entity_id
_entity_poly.type
_entity_poly.pdbx_seq_one_letter_code
_entity_poly.pdbx_strand_id
1 'polypeptide(L)'
;MASPKKNSRKRAPSEMSYSDEEKSIHTIGGIKLPISELLHLCHTIIDDKGTLSKKRGSSKLAPALTESNFSLPLNEVEESFKNAYRYSTRRDSINYGFMAHAIYQRFIRGDIVTLYPDFPKRPLPLYNEFLTVCGHKSLFSKPPADVKEAFADVTNINRIKAQENYEKNVSEYNRKLQQFLSEHEEELNSDQQEYTRKQMIDLGKVSKRNTKKTIVKKTAYDFFKQAKKGKYADLAEDARERKLQKAFKKLKPDELEIYEGLASNQ
;
A
#
# COMPACT_ATOMS: atom_id res chain seq x y z
N MET A 1 71.02 1.74 8.32
CA MET A 1 70.21 1.55 7.08
C MET A 1 69.16 0.49 7.35
N ALA A 2 67.89 0.89 7.49
CA ALA A 2 66.68 0.07 7.39
C ALA A 2 65.49 0.95 7.85
N SER A 3 64.60 1.30 6.93
CA SER A 3 63.40 2.10 7.22
C SER A 3 62.27 1.22 7.77
N PRO A 4 61.51 1.62 8.80
CA PRO A 4 60.27 0.95 9.16
C PRO A 4 59.02 1.70 8.66
N LYS A 5 58.03 0.86 8.34
CA LYS A 5 56.77 1.03 7.60
C LYS A 5 55.76 2.04 8.20
N LYS A 6 55.03 2.73 7.31
CA LYS A 6 53.78 3.47 7.58
C LYS A 6 52.64 2.51 7.93
N ASN A 7 51.91 2.79 9.01
CA ASN A 7 50.64 2.14 9.36
C ASN A 7 49.51 3.18 9.40
N SER A 8 48.40 2.88 8.72
CA SER A 8 47.22 3.73 8.56
C SER A 8 46.34 3.71 9.83
N ARG A 9 46.02 4.89 10.37
CA ARG A 9 45.04 5.06 11.45
C ARG A 9 43.63 5.20 10.87
N LYS A 10 42.76 4.22 11.15
CA LYS A 10 41.30 4.35 11.05
C LYS A 10 40.83 5.37 12.10
N ARG A 11 40.13 6.43 11.67
CA ARG A 11 39.38 7.36 12.54
C ARG A 11 38.09 6.68 13.02
N ALA A 12 37.84 6.73 14.32
CA ALA A 12 36.54 6.41 14.92
C ALA A 12 35.52 7.53 14.61
N PRO A 13 34.22 7.22 14.50
CA PRO A 13 33.18 8.23 14.31
C PRO A 13 32.85 8.89 15.67
N SER A 14 32.86 10.22 15.68
CA SER A 14 32.48 11.05 16.83
C SER A 14 30.97 10.99 17.07
N GLU A 15 30.59 10.76 18.32
CA GLU A 15 29.23 10.94 18.84
C GLU A 15 28.85 12.43 18.77
N MET A 16 27.88 12.76 17.92
CA MET A 16 27.20 14.06 17.91
C MET A 16 25.93 13.94 18.74
N SER A 17 25.91 14.72 19.82
CA SER A 17 24.79 14.96 20.73
C SER A 17 23.61 15.57 19.98
N TYR A 18 22.41 14.99 20.11
CA TYR A 18 21.15 15.59 19.66
C TYR A 18 20.51 16.34 20.82
N SER A 19 20.39 17.67 20.67
CA SER A 19 19.55 18.51 21.51
C SER A 19 18.14 18.50 20.93
N ASP A 20 17.15 18.17 21.78
CA ASP A 20 15.74 18.55 21.64
C ASP A 20 15.63 20.07 21.39
N GLU A 21 14.80 20.49 20.43
CA GLU A 21 13.88 21.64 20.54
C GLU A 21 12.75 21.52 19.49
N GLU A 22 11.56 21.27 20.02
CA GLU A 22 10.21 21.71 19.63
C GLU A 22 9.93 22.33 18.23
N LYS A 23 8.75 21.94 17.68
CA LYS A 23 7.89 22.64 16.67
C LYS A 23 8.02 22.24 15.19
N SER A 24 7.51 21.04 14.88
CA SER A 24 6.47 20.77 13.85
C SER A 24 6.36 19.25 13.71
N ILE A 25 5.43 18.62 14.45
CA ILE A 25 5.42 17.17 14.74
C ILE A 25 4.81 16.32 13.59
N HIS A 26 4.37 16.96 12.51
CA HIS A 26 3.45 16.35 11.54
C HIS A 26 4.06 16.04 10.17
N THR A 27 5.38 15.97 10.02
CA THR A 27 6.00 15.92 8.69
C THR A 27 6.72 14.59 8.42
N ILE A 28 6.66 14.12 7.17
CA ILE A 28 7.31 12.89 6.73
C ILE A 28 8.82 13.03 6.93
N GLY A 29 9.49 12.04 7.53
CA GLY A 29 10.92 12.12 7.88
C GLY A 29 11.80 12.74 6.78
N GLY A 30 12.44 13.88 7.09
CA GLY A 30 13.30 14.63 6.17
C GLY A 30 12.59 15.62 5.22
N ILE A 31 11.26 15.60 5.15
CA ILE A 31 10.43 16.60 4.47
C ILE A 31 9.80 17.43 5.57
N LYS A 32 10.24 18.68 5.76
CA LYS A 32 9.69 19.58 6.79
C LYS A 32 8.45 20.32 6.29
N LEU A 33 8.34 20.48 4.98
CA LEU A 33 7.21 21.16 4.35
C LEU A 33 5.92 20.33 4.50
N PRO A 34 4.79 20.93 4.94
CA PRO A 34 3.49 20.28 4.90
C PRO A 34 3.16 19.77 3.50
N ILE A 35 2.42 18.66 3.39
CA ILE A 35 2.13 18.06 2.07
C ILE A 35 1.33 19.03 1.19
N SER A 36 0.41 19.80 1.77
CA SER A 36 -0.37 20.82 1.05
C SER A 36 0.52 21.88 0.39
N GLU A 37 1.48 22.43 1.15
CA GLU A 37 2.47 23.40 0.64
C GLU A 37 3.42 22.77 -0.39
N LEU A 38 3.82 21.52 -0.18
CA LEU A 38 4.64 20.78 -1.14
C LEU A 38 3.93 20.59 -2.49
N LEU A 39 2.64 20.21 -2.46
CA LEU A 39 1.83 20.06 -3.66
C LEU A 39 1.59 21.42 -4.33
N HIS A 40 1.38 22.49 -3.56
CA HIS A 40 1.27 23.85 -4.09
C HIS A 40 2.55 24.31 -4.79
N LEU A 41 3.71 24.04 -4.20
CA LEU A 41 5.01 24.29 -4.82
C LEU A 41 5.17 23.49 -6.12
N CYS A 42 4.79 22.21 -6.13
CA CYS A 42 4.82 21.40 -7.35
C CYS A 42 3.95 21.99 -8.45
N HIS A 43 2.72 22.41 -8.14
CA HIS A 43 1.84 23.09 -9.09
C HIS A 43 2.47 24.36 -9.65
N THR A 44 2.99 25.23 -8.77
CA THR A 44 3.66 26.47 -9.18
C THR A 44 4.81 26.22 -10.16
N ILE A 45 5.62 25.19 -9.91
CA ILE A 45 6.73 24.82 -10.78
C ILE A 45 6.24 24.22 -12.11
N ILE A 46 5.19 23.40 -12.09
CA ILE A 46 4.64 22.75 -13.30
C ILE A 46 3.97 23.78 -14.22
N ASP A 47 3.23 24.72 -13.64
CA ASP A 47 2.48 25.74 -14.37
C ASP A 47 3.39 26.88 -14.88
N ASP A 48 4.56 27.06 -14.27
CA ASP A 48 5.59 27.96 -14.79
C ASP A 48 6.17 27.44 -16.12
N LYS A 49 5.76 28.08 -17.22
CA LYS A 49 6.11 27.67 -18.60
C LYS A 49 7.57 27.94 -19.00
N GLY A 50 8.48 28.34 -18.10
CA GLY A 50 9.89 28.34 -18.52
C GLY A 50 11.00 28.86 -17.61
N THR A 51 10.74 29.49 -16.46
CA THR A 51 11.81 30.08 -15.63
C THR A 51 12.28 29.14 -14.52
N LEU A 52 11.36 28.48 -13.84
CA LEU A 52 11.53 27.50 -12.78
C LEU A 52 11.61 26.09 -13.36
N SER A 53 10.63 25.70 -14.19
CA SER A 53 10.50 24.32 -14.69
C SER A 53 11.72 23.82 -15.47
N LYS A 54 12.38 24.72 -16.22
CA LYS A 54 13.56 24.40 -17.04
C LYS A 54 14.90 24.46 -16.29
N LYS A 55 14.95 25.05 -15.09
CA LYS A 55 16.18 25.09 -14.28
C LYS A 55 16.57 23.68 -13.87
N ARG A 56 17.89 23.41 -13.85
CA ARG A 56 18.42 22.14 -13.35
C ARG A 56 18.11 22.02 -11.86
N GLY A 57 17.74 20.84 -11.38
CA GLY A 57 17.48 20.57 -9.96
C GLY A 57 18.71 20.73 -9.06
N SER A 58 19.90 20.85 -9.65
CA SER A 58 21.15 21.23 -8.97
C SER A 58 21.27 22.71 -8.67
N SER A 59 20.48 23.57 -9.32
CA SER A 59 20.42 25.01 -9.04
C SER A 59 19.75 25.26 -7.68
N LYS A 60 19.76 26.51 -7.21
CA LYS A 60 18.96 26.92 -6.05
C LYS A 60 17.54 27.24 -6.50
N LEU A 61 16.56 26.73 -5.77
CA LEU A 61 15.14 27.01 -5.98
C LEU A 61 14.71 28.26 -5.20
N ALA A 62 15.23 28.42 -3.98
CA ALA A 62 14.87 29.48 -3.05
C ALA A 62 14.82 30.89 -3.69
N PRO A 63 15.80 31.35 -4.50
CA PRO A 63 15.78 32.70 -5.07
C PRO A 63 14.63 32.98 -6.06
N ALA A 64 13.94 31.94 -6.51
CA ALA A 64 12.85 32.05 -7.47
C ALA A 64 11.48 31.74 -6.85
N LEU A 65 11.43 31.58 -5.52
CA LEU A 65 10.21 31.41 -4.73
C LEU A 65 9.89 32.69 -3.96
N THR A 66 8.61 32.89 -3.65
CA THR A 66 8.14 34.00 -2.81
C THR A 66 7.94 33.49 -1.38
N GLU A 67 8.58 34.14 -0.40
CA GLU A 67 8.55 33.73 1.02
C GLU A 67 7.12 33.67 1.60
N SER A 68 6.23 34.56 1.16
CA SER A 68 4.85 34.65 1.67
C SER A 68 3.99 33.41 1.45
N ASN A 69 4.44 32.47 0.61
CA ASN A 69 3.65 31.30 0.23
C ASN A 69 3.92 30.06 1.10
N PHE A 70 4.89 30.14 2.03
CA PHE A 70 5.36 28.98 2.78
C PHE A 70 5.45 29.29 4.27
N SER A 71 5.16 28.30 5.09
CA SER A 71 5.33 28.38 6.56
C SER A 71 6.79 28.29 7.02
N LEU A 72 7.68 27.85 6.13
CA LEU A 72 9.09 27.61 6.43
C LEU A 72 10.04 28.54 5.67
N PRO A 73 11.24 28.80 6.21
CA PRO A 73 12.32 29.45 5.47
C PRO A 73 12.62 28.77 4.13
N LEU A 74 12.90 29.54 3.07
CA LEU A 74 13.02 29.02 1.70
C LEU A 74 14.12 27.96 1.51
N ASN A 75 15.16 27.99 2.33
CA ASN A 75 16.18 26.94 2.37
C ASN A 75 15.60 25.58 2.82
N GLU A 76 14.72 25.58 3.82
CA GLU A 76 14.05 24.35 4.29
C GLU A 76 12.99 23.87 3.30
N VAL A 77 12.29 24.80 2.63
CA VAL A 77 11.38 24.50 1.53
C VAL A 77 12.14 23.78 0.40
N GLU A 78 13.30 24.30 0.00
CA GLU A 78 14.13 23.71 -1.04
C GLU A 78 14.67 22.33 -0.63
N GLU A 79 15.13 22.17 0.61
CA GLU A 79 15.58 20.89 1.14
C GLU A 79 14.45 19.86 1.18
N SER A 80 13.27 20.26 1.68
CA SER A 80 12.07 19.42 1.73
C SER A 80 11.64 18.97 0.35
N PHE A 81 11.64 19.87 -0.64
CA PHE A 81 11.33 19.53 -2.04
C PHE A 81 12.34 18.52 -2.61
N LYS A 82 13.64 18.71 -2.37
CA LYS A 82 14.69 17.77 -2.83
C LYS A 82 14.55 16.41 -2.13
N ASN A 83 14.23 16.39 -0.85
CA ASN A 83 14.00 15.15 -0.11
C ASN A 83 12.73 14.43 -0.58
N ALA A 84 11.64 15.16 -0.83
CA ALA A 84 10.43 14.61 -1.45
C ALA A 84 10.71 13.97 -2.81
N TYR A 85 11.53 14.60 -3.64
CA TYR A 85 11.92 14.03 -4.92
C TYR A 85 12.72 12.73 -4.78
N ARG A 86 13.63 12.64 -3.79
CA ARG A 86 14.37 11.41 -3.47
C ARG A 86 13.46 10.27 -3.02
N TYR A 87 12.37 10.59 -2.33
CA TYR A 87 11.33 9.62 -1.99
C TYR A 87 10.56 9.15 -3.23
N SER A 88 10.24 10.06 -4.15
CA SER A 88 9.54 9.71 -5.39
C SER A 88 10.41 8.95 -6.39
N THR A 89 11.70 9.26 -6.48
CA THR A 89 12.63 8.67 -7.45
C THR A 89 14.07 8.61 -6.93
N ARG A 90 14.88 7.68 -7.46
CA ARG A 90 16.33 7.58 -7.17
C ARG A 90 17.23 8.24 -8.22
N ARG A 91 16.70 9.16 -9.04
CA ARG A 91 17.45 9.71 -10.19
C ARG A 91 18.07 11.05 -9.84
N ASP A 92 19.38 11.16 -10.03
CA ASP A 92 20.08 12.44 -9.91
C ASP A 92 19.97 13.27 -11.19
N SER A 93 20.07 14.60 -11.03
CA SER A 93 20.24 15.58 -12.13
C SER A 93 19.12 15.62 -13.19
N ILE A 94 17.92 16.04 -12.79
CA ILE A 94 16.81 16.38 -13.71
C ILE A 94 16.38 17.84 -13.46
N ASN A 95 15.62 18.44 -14.38
CA ASN A 95 15.03 19.77 -14.19
C ASN A 95 13.92 19.77 -13.12
N TYR A 96 13.62 20.95 -12.58
CA TYR A 96 12.59 21.11 -11.54
C TYR A 96 11.19 20.71 -12.00
N GLY A 97 10.85 20.95 -13.27
CA GLY A 97 9.54 20.57 -13.81
C GLY A 97 9.28 19.06 -13.69
N PHE A 98 10.26 18.23 -14.04
CA PHE A 98 10.15 16.78 -13.88
C PHE A 98 10.13 16.38 -12.40
N MET A 99 10.97 17.02 -11.56
CA MET A 99 10.99 16.73 -10.13
C MET A 99 9.62 17.01 -9.50
N ALA A 100 9.04 18.18 -9.79
CA ALA A 100 7.72 18.58 -9.32
C ALA A 100 6.64 17.62 -9.80
N HIS A 101 6.68 17.20 -11.07
CA HIS A 101 5.71 16.23 -11.59
C HIS A 101 5.83 14.87 -10.88
N ALA A 102 7.04 14.38 -10.65
CA ALA A 102 7.28 13.11 -9.96
C ALA A 102 6.86 13.16 -8.48
N ILE A 103 7.11 14.27 -7.79
CA ILE A 103 6.61 14.51 -6.43
C ILE A 103 5.09 14.51 -6.45
N TYR A 104 4.48 15.35 -7.28
CA TYR A 104 3.02 15.50 -7.36
C TYR A 104 2.35 14.13 -7.57
N GLN A 105 2.76 13.38 -8.57
CA GLN A 105 2.19 12.05 -8.88
C GLN A 105 2.36 11.02 -7.76
N ARG A 106 3.38 11.17 -6.91
CA ARG A 106 3.60 10.27 -5.77
C ARG A 106 2.79 10.70 -4.55
N PHE A 107 2.81 11.99 -4.23
CA PHE A 107 2.25 12.53 -3.00
C PHE A 107 0.74 12.74 -3.06
N ILE A 108 0.12 12.79 -4.25
CA ILE A 108 -1.36 12.76 -4.32
C ILE A 108 -1.94 11.40 -3.92
N ARG A 109 -1.14 10.32 -3.94
CA ARG A 109 -1.63 8.96 -3.69
C ARG A 109 -2.00 8.78 -2.23
N GLY A 110 -3.08 8.05 -2.00
CA GLY A 110 -3.59 7.87 -0.65
C GLY A 110 -2.64 7.13 0.31
N ASP A 111 -1.74 6.29 -0.19
CA ASP A 111 -0.80 5.52 0.65
C ASP A 111 0.31 6.37 1.29
N ILE A 112 0.52 7.60 0.82
CA ILE A 112 1.60 8.47 1.32
C ILE A 112 1.43 8.82 2.81
N VAL A 113 0.19 8.84 3.30
CA VAL A 113 -0.15 9.12 4.70
C VAL A 113 0.52 8.17 5.68
N THR A 114 0.86 6.96 5.24
CA THR A 114 1.54 5.96 6.07
C THR A 114 2.99 6.34 6.42
N LEU A 115 3.53 7.37 5.77
CA LEU A 115 4.86 7.90 6.03
C LEU A 115 4.88 8.99 7.11
N TYR A 116 3.71 9.46 7.57
CA TYR A 116 3.66 10.39 8.69
C TYR A 116 4.16 9.69 9.97
N PRO A 117 4.92 10.40 10.82
CA PRO A 117 5.53 9.82 12.02
C PRO A 117 4.48 9.40 13.07
N ASP A 118 3.36 10.11 13.12
CA ASP A 118 2.20 9.88 13.98
C ASP A 118 1.15 8.95 13.34
N PHE A 119 1.36 8.51 12.10
CA PHE A 119 0.43 7.58 11.46
C PHE A 119 0.27 6.30 12.29
N PRO A 120 -0.96 5.93 12.69
CA PRO A 120 -1.16 4.79 13.58
C PRO A 120 -0.62 3.49 12.99
N LYS A 121 0.08 2.70 13.82
CA LYS A 121 0.54 1.37 13.43
C LYS A 121 -0.60 0.36 13.55
N ARG A 122 -0.78 -0.44 12.50
CA ARG A 122 -1.81 -1.47 12.45
C ARG A 122 -1.64 -2.49 13.60
N PRO A 123 -2.73 -2.87 14.29
CA PRO A 123 -2.67 -3.89 15.34
C PRO A 123 -2.24 -5.24 14.79
N LEU A 124 -1.66 -6.08 15.65
CA LEU A 124 -1.31 -7.45 15.29
C LEU A 124 -2.58 -8.21 14.87
N PRO A 125 -2.52 -9.06 13.85
CA PRO A 125 -3.63 -9.97 13.56
C PRO A 125 -3.94 -10.85 14.77
N LEU A 126 -5.21 -11.23 14.95
CA LEU A 126 -5.67 -12.07 16.06
C LEU A 126 -4.79 -13.30 16.32
N TYR A 127 -4.31 -13.98 15.27
CA TYR A 127 -3.41 -15.12 15.42
C TYR A 127 -2.06 -14.75 16.06
N ASN A 128 -1.51 -13.59 15.73
CA ASN A 128 -0.26 -13.12 16.31
C ASN A 128 -0.46 -12.63 17.76
N GLU A 129 -1.63 -12.05 18.07
CA GLU A 129 -2.03 -11.77 19.46
C GLU A 129 -2.09 -13.08 20.26
N PHE A 130 -2.69 -14.13 19.70
CA PHE A 130 -2.74 -15.46 20.31
C PHE A 130 -1.34 -16.04 20.57
N LEU A 131 -0.45 -15.98 19.59
CA LEU A 131 0.95 -16.41 19.78
C LEU A 131 1.64 -15.64 20.90
N THR A 132 1.39 -14.33 21.00
CA THR A 132 1.94 -13.48 22.06
C THR A 132 1.41 -13.88 23.44
N VAL A 133 0.11 -14.15 23.56
CA VAL A 133 -0.53 -14.66 24.79
C VAL A 133 0.04 -16.02 25.19
N CYS A 134 0.33 -16.90 24.23
CA CYS A 134 0.98 -18.19 24.46
C CYS A 134 2.49 -18.10 24.74
N GLY A 135 3.09 -16.90 24.71
CA GLY A 135 4.51 -16.70 24.97
C GLY A 135 5.44 -16.97 23.78
N HIS A 136 4.90 -17.16 22.58
CA HIS A 136 5.69 -17.34 21.36
C HIS A 136 6.13 -15.98 20.80
N LYS A 137 7.43 -15.68 20.89
CA LYS A 137 8.03 -14.44 20.33
C LYS A 137 8.44 -14.57 18.86
N SER A 138 8.72 -15.78 18.41
CA SER A 138 9.14 -16.07 17.03
C SER A 138 7.96 -16.55 16.19
N LEU A 139 7.78 -15.96 15.01
CA LEU A 139 6.86 -16.49 14.02
C LEU A 139 7.36 -17.87 13.56
N PHE A 140 6.50 -18.88 13.66
CA PHE A 140 6.81 -20.21 13.17
C PHE A 140 6.81 -20.22 11.63
N SER A 141 7.83 -20.83 11.01
CA SER A 141 7.78 -21.15 9.58
C SER A 141 6.65 -22.15 9.26
N LYS A 142 6.38 -23.07 10.20
CA LYS A 142 5.22 -23.95 10.24
C LYS A 142 4.74 -24.05 11.69
N PRO A 143 3.56 -23.50 12.04
CA PRO A 143 3.08 -23.57 13.41
C PRO A 143 2.86 -25.03 13.85
N PRO A 144 3.27 -25.39 15.08
CA PRO A 144 2.94 -26.68 15.69
C PRO A 144 1.43 -26.99 15.63
N ALA A 145 1.07 -28.27 15.54
CA ALA A 145 -0.33 -28.69 15.35
C ALA A 145 -1.19 -28.31 16.57
N ASP A 146 -0.67 -28.50 17.77
CA ASP A 146 -1.25 -28.10 19.05
C ASP A 146 -1.57 -26.60 19.09
N VAL A 147 -0.68 -25.74 18.58
CA VAL A 147 -0.91 -24.28 18.52
C VAL A 147 -2.06 -23.95 17.56
N LYS A 148 -2.16 -24.66 16.44
CA LYS A 148 -3.27 -24.46 15.48
C LYS A 148 -4.60 -24.96 16.03
N GLU A 149 -4.60 -26.11 16.69
CA GLU A 149 -5.78 -26.68 17.35
C GLU A 149 -6.27 -25.77 18.47
N ALA A 150 -5.36 -25.29 19.32
CA ALA A 150 -5.67 -24.34 20.38
C ALA A 150 -6.22 -23.01 19.85
N PHE A 151 -5.73 -22.51 18.70
CA PHE A 151 -6.30 -21.33 18.05
C PHE A 151 -7.67 -21.59 17.41
N ALA A 152 -7.91 -22.79 16.90
CA ALA A 152 -9.19 -23.18 16.29
C ALA A 152 -10.29 -23.36 17.33
N ASP A 153 -9.95 -23.78 18.55
CA ASP A 153 -10.86 -23.93 19.67
C ASP A 153 -11.37 -22.57 20.19
N VAL A 154 -12.66 -22.31 20.04
CA VAL A 154 -13.32 -21.05 20.48
C VAL A 154 -13.41 -20.92 22.00
N THR A 155 -13.27 -22.03 22.71
CA THR A 155 -13.37 -22.07 24.18
C THR A 155 -12.01 -21.96 24.86
N ASN A 156 -10.92 -21.98 24.08
CA ASN A 156 -9.57 -21.86 24.61
C ASN A 156 -9.34 -20.50 25.29
N ILE A 157 -8.96 -20.52 26.58
CA ILE A 157 -8.76 -19.32 27.39
C ILE A 157 -7.74 -18.35 26.76
N ASN A 158 -6.66 -18.87 26.17
CA ASN A 158 -5.65 -18.03 25.52
C ASN A 158 -6.19 -17.38 24.25
N ARG A 159 -7.06 -18.07 23.51
CA ARG A 159 -7.74 -17.50 22.34
C ARG A 159 -8.74 -16.41 22.74
N ILE A 160 -9.54 -16.64 23.77
CA ILE A 160 -10.49 -15.64 24.29
C ILE A 160 -9.72 -14.37 24.70
N LYS A 161 -8.66 -14.52 25.48
CA LYS A 161 -7.79 -13.40 25.87
C LYS A 161 -7.15 -12.69 24.68
N ALA A 162 -6.73 -13.44 23.66
CA ALA A 162 -6.19 -12.87 22.42
C ALA A 162 -7.24 -12.10 21.62
N GLN A 163 -8.50 -12.57 21.61
CA GLN A 163 -9.63 -11.88 20.99
C GLN A 163 -9.91 -10.56 21.70
N GLU A 164 -10.00 -10.55 23.03
CA GLU A 164 -10.20 -9.33 23.83
C GLU A 164 -9.08 -8.30 23.57
N ASN A 165 -7.82 -8.74 23.56
CA ASN A 165 -6.68 -7.88 23.23
C ASN A 165 -6.77 -7.33 21.80
N TYR A 166 -7.09 -8.19 20.83
CA TYR A 166 -7.21 -7.81 19.42
C TYR A 166 -8.32 -6.76 19.23
N GLU A 167 -9.50 -6.96 19.82
CA GLU A 167 -10.62 -6.03 19.75
C GLU A 167 -10.27 -4.68 20.37
N LYS A 168 -9.66 -4.69 21.56
CA LYS A 168 -9.18 -3.48 22.23
C LYS A 168 -8.17 -2.72 21.36
N ASN A 169 -7.18 -3.42 20.81
CA ASN A 169 -6.14 -2.84 19.96
C ASN A 169 -6.73 -2.29 18.64
N VAL A 170 -7.73 -2.95 18.07
CA VAL A 170 -8.48 -2.46 16.90
C VAL A 170 -9.27 -1.20 17.22
N SER A 171 -9.99 -1.16 18.35
CA SER A 171 -10.71 0.02 18.78
C SER A 171 -9.78 1.22 19.01
N GLU A 172 -8.64 1.00 19.67
CA GLU A 172 -7.64 2.05 19.87
C GLU A 172 -7.03 2.53 18.55
N TYR A 173 -6.70 1.60 17.64
CA TYR A 173 -6.17 1.90 16.32
C TYR A 173 -7.15 2.74 15.48
N ASN A 174 -8.42 2.33 15.42
CA ASN A 174 -9.45 3.08 14.70
C ASN A 174 -9.66 4.47 15.30
N ARG A 175 -9.65 4.60 16.64
CA ARG A 175 -9.72 5.90 17.32
C ARG A 175 -8.54 6.80 16.93
N LYS A 176 -7.33 6.26 16.92
CA LYS A 176 -6.12 6.99 16.50
C LYS A 176 -6.18 7.39 15.02
N LEU A 177 -6.72 6.55 14.14
CA LEU A 177 -6.93 6.91 12.73
C LEU A 177 -7.97 8.03 12.55
N GLN A 178 -9.03 8.04 13.37
CA GLN A 178 -10.00 9.15 13.38
C GLN A 178 -9.37 10.44 13.87
N GLN A 179 -8.54 10.36 14.92
CA GLN A 179 -7.79 11.50 15.43
C GLN A 179 -6.84 12.06 14.36
N PHE A 180 -6.05 11.20 13.70
CA PHE A 180 -5.19 11.58 12.58
C PHE A 180 -5.96 12.27 11.45
N LEU A 181 -7.13 11.74 11.07
CA LEU A 181 -7.97 12.38 10.05
C LEU A 181 -8.46 13.78 10.46
N SER A 182 -8.75 13.99 11.74
CA SER A 182 -9.19 15.28 12.27
C SER A 182 -8.05 16.28 12.38
N GLU A 183 -6.86 15.83 12.78
CA GLU A 183 -5.67 16.69 12.94
C GLU A 183 -5.09 17.14 11.59
N HIS A 184 -5.29 16.34 10.53
CA HIS A 184 -4.78 16.62 9.19
C HIS A 184 -5.90 16.88 8.15
N GLU A 185 -7.10 17.27 8.57
CA GLU A 185 -8.26 17.44 7.67
C GLU A 185 -8.00 18.44 6.55
N GLU A 186 -7.35 19.57 6.87
CA GLU A 186 -7.02 20.64 5.92
C GLU A 186 -5.79 20.33 5.05
N GLU A 187 -4.93 19.41 5.49
CA GLU A 187 -3.69 19.04 4.80
C GLU A 187 -3.91 17.92 3.77
N LEU A 188 -4.76 16.96 4.11
CA LEU A 188 -4.96 15.75 3.33
C LEU A 188 -6.00 15.91 2.22
N ASN A 189 -5.67 15.44 1.02
CA ASN A 189 -6.60 15.38 -0.09
C ASN A 189 -7.64 14.24 0.07
N SER A 190 -8.64 14.22 -0.81
CA SER A 190 -9.73 13.22 -0.78
C SER A 190 -9.24 11.77 -0.82
N ASP A 191 -8.23 11.47 -1.65
CA ASP A 191 -7.73 10.10 -1.86
C ASP A 191 -6.96 9.60 -0.62
N GLN A 192 -6.20 10.49 0.03
CA GLN A 192 -5.49 10.26 1.29
C GLN A 192 -6.44 10.05 2.45
N GLN A 193 -7.48 10.88 2.56
CA GLN A 193 -8.52 10.69 3.55
C GLN A 193 -9.29 9.38 3.33
N GLU A 194 -9.66 9.06 2.08
CA GLU A 194 -10.34 7.81 1.74
C GLU A 194 -9.46 6.58 2.04
N TYR A 195 -8.17 6.64 1.70
CA TYR A 195 -7.21 5.57 2.02
C TYR A 195 -7.14 5.33 3.52
N THR A 196 -7.03 6.39 4.32
CA THR A 196 -6.97 6.32 5.79
C THR A 196 -8.24 5.70 6.37
N ARG A 197 -9.42 6.11 5.89
CA ARG A 197 -10.71 5.49 6.27
C ARG A 197 -10.76 4.00 5.89
N LYS A 198 -10.22 3.61 4.72
CA LYS A 198 -10.12 2.20 4.29
C LYS A 198 -9.16 1.37 5.15
N GLN A 199 -8.23 1.99 5.89
CA GLN A 199 -7.37 1.28 6.84
C GLN A 199 -8.09 0.91 8.15
N MET A 200 -9.21 1.57 8.47
CA MET A 200 -9.98 1.23 9.66
C MET A 200 -10.49 -0.21 9.59
N ILE A 201 -10.36 -0.93 10.70
CA ILE A 201 -10.72 -2.34 10.79
C ILE A 201 -12.15 -2.43 11.32
N ASP A 202 -13.03 -3.00 10.51
CA ASP A 202 -14.41 -3.29 10.88
C ASP A 202 -14.49 -4.71 11.42
N LEU A 203 -14.68 -4.84 12.74
CA LEU A 203 -14.78 -6.13 13.44
C LEU A 203 -16.04 -6.92 13.02
N GLY A 204 -17.06 -6.28 12.44
CA GLY A 204 -18.28 -6.93 11.97
C GLY A 204 -18.20 -7.46 10.53
N LYS A 205 -17.21 -7.02 9.74
CA LYS A 205 -17.02 -7.50 8.36
C LYS A 205 -16.40 -8.89 8.36
N VAL A 206 -17.24 -9.91 8.22
CA VAL A 206 -16.80 -11.27 7.91
C VAL A 206 -15.98 -11.23 6.61
N SER A 207 -14.68 -11.48 6.71
CA SER A 207 -13.78 -11.48 5.56
C SER A 207 -14.25 -12.47 4.50
N LYS A 208 -14.62 -11.97 3.30
CA LYS A 208 -15.05 -12.77 2.14
C LYS A 208 -13.97 -13.75 1.63
N ARG A 209 -12.76 -13.78 2.22
CA ARG A 209 -11.66 -14.65 1.75
C ARG A 209 -11.90 -16.15 1.97
N ASN A 210 -12.88 -16.55 2.78
CA ASN A 210 -13.14 -17.97 3.06
C ASN A 210 -14.42 -18.55 2.44
N THR A 211 -15.14 -17.80 1.59
CA THR A 211 -16.09 -18.47 0.69
C THR A 211 -15.28 -19.24 -0.35
N LYS A 212 -14.96 -20.50 -0.05
CA LYS A 212 -14.67 -21.52 -1.06
C LYS A 212 -15.70 -21.30 -2.15
N LYS A 213 -15.26 -20.93 -3.36
CA LYS A 213 -16.15 -20.81 -4.52
C LYS A 213 -16.95 -22.11 -4.56
N THR A 214 -18.24 -22.05 -4.25
CA THR A 214 -19.13 -23.19 -4.42
C THR A 214 -18.93 -23.62 -5.86
N ILE A 215 -18.35 -24.80 -6.05
CA ILE A 215 -18.06 -25.32 -7.39
C ILE A 215 -19.43 -25.53 -8.02
N VAL A 216 -19.87 -24.57 -8.84
CA VAL A 216 -21.11 -24.69 -9.59
C VAL A 216 -20.91 -25.86 -10.54
N LYS A 217 -21.72 -26.92 -10.38
CA LYS A 217 -21.65 -28.09 -11.24
C LYS A 217 -21.85 -27.66 -12.69
N LYS A 218 -20.86 -27.89 -13.55
CA LYS A 218 -20.94 -27.55 -14.97
C LYS A 218 -21.82 -28.57 -15.68
N THR A 219 -22.69 -28.11 -16.57
CA THR A 219 -23.57 -28.95 -17.37
C THR A 219 -22.83 -29.58 -18.56
N ALA A 220 -23.45 -30.56 -19.23
CA ALA A 220 -22.94 -31.11 -20.48
C ALA A 220 -22.70 -30.01 -21.53
N TYR A 221 -23.60 -29.02 -21.58
CA TYR A 221 -23.47 -27.86 -22.45
C TYR A 221 -22.25 -26.98 -22.10
N ASP A 222 -21.87 -26.87 -20.83
CA ASP A 222 -20.68 -26.13 -20.42
C ASP A 222 -19.38 -26.83 -20.84
N PHE A 223 -19.34 -28.16 -20.80
CA PHE A 223 -18.24 -28.93 -21.39
C PHE A 223 -18.20 -28.79 -22.90
N PHE A 224 -19.37 -28.80 -23.56
CA PHE A 224 -19.44 -28.55 -24.98
C PHE A 224 -18.91 -27.15 -25.34
N LYS A 225 -19.30 -26.11 -24.60
CA LYS A 225 -18.78 -24.74 -24.78
C LYS A 225 -17.27 -24.67 -24.58
N GLN A 226 -16.72 -25.41 -23.62
CA GLN A 226 -15.28 -25.52 -23.42
C GLN A 226 -14.59 -26.23 -24.59
N ALA A 227 -15.13 -27.36 -25.05
CA ALA A 227 -14.59 -28.11 -26.19
C ALA A 227 -14.65 -27.31 -27.50
N LYS A 228 -15.62 -26.39 -27.64
CA LYS A 228 -15.79 -25.51 -28.81
C LYS A 228 -15.33 -24.07 -28.54
N LYS A 229 -14.43 -23.83 -27.58
CA LYS A 229 -14.01 -22.47 -27.19
C LYS A 229 -13.57 -21.60 -28.37
N GLY A 230 -12.86 -22.18 -29.36
CA GLY A 230 -12.40 -21.48 -30.56
C GLY A 230 -13.40 -21.38 -31.73
N LYS A 231 -14.58 -22.01 -31.65
CA LYS A 231 -15.61 -21.89 -32.69
C LYS A 231 -16.41 -20.60 -32.51
N TYR A 232 -16.67 -19.93 -33.63
CA TYR A 232 -17.43 -18.67 -33.69
C TYR A 232 -16.81 -17.53 -32.88
N ALA A 233 -15.49 -17.54 -32.68
CA ALA A 233 -14.77 -16.50 -31.95
C ALA A 233 -14.83 -15.12 -32.66
N ASP A 234 -15.20 -15.12 -33.93
CA ASP A 234 -15.46 -13.98 -34.80
C ASP A 234 -16.86 -13.35 -34.59
N LEU A 235 -17.76 -13.99 -33.83
CA LEU A 235 -19.12 -13.51 -33.58
C LEU A 235 -19.26 -12.90 -32.19
N ALA A 236 -20.18 -11.95 -32.06
CA ALA A 236 -20.61 -11.42 -30.76
C ALA A 236 -21.12 -12.55 -29.83
N GLU A 237 -20.96 -12.36 -28.52
CA GLU A 237 -21.19 -13.39 -27.49
C GLU A 237 -22.59 -14.03 -27.59
N ASP A 238 -23.64 -13.22 -27.78
CA ASP A 238 -25.02 -13.71 -27.94
C ASP A 238 -25.23 -14.54 -29.23
N ALA A 239 -24.62 -14.12 -30.34
CA ALA A 239 -24.71 -14.82 -31.61
C ALA A 239 -23.92 -16.15 -31.56
N ARG A 240 -22.78 -16.14 -30.87
CA ARG A 240 -21.95 -17.32 -30.59
C ARG A 240 -22.71 -18.33 -29.71
N GLU A 241 -23.35 -17.89 -28.63
CA GLU A 241 -24.11 -18.76 -27.74
C GLU A 241 -25.27 -19.43 -28.49
N ARG A 242 -26.02 -18.69 -29.32
CA ARG A 242 -27.10 -19.24 -30.15
C ARG A 242 -26.60 -20.30 -31.15
N LYS A 243 -25.44 -20.08 -31.80
CA LYS A 243 -24.84 -21.08 -32.70
C LYS A 243 -24.36 -22.31 -31.93
N LEU A 244 -23.74 -22.14 -30.76
CA LEU A 244 -23.30 -23.25 -29.92
C LEU A 244 -24.49 -24.07 -29.39
N GLN A 245 -25.59 -23.43 -28.96
CA GLN A 245 -26.80 -24.16 -28.57
C GLN A 245 -27.39 -24.96 -29.72
N LYS A 246 -27.47 -24.38 -30.93
CA LYS A 246 -27.94 -25.10 -32.13
C LYS A 246 -27.01 -26.27 -32.49
N ALA A 247 -25.70 -26.10 -32.33
CA ALA A 247 -24.73 -27.16 -32.56
C ALA A 247 -24.86 -28.28 -31.51
N PHE A 248 -25.04 -27.93 -30.24
CA PHE A 248 -25.24 -28.89 -29.14
C PHE A 248 -26.51 -29.73 -29.34
N LYS A 249 -27.63 -29.11 -29.75
CA LYS A 249 -28.88 -29.82 -30.05
C LYS A 249 -28.82 -30.73 -31.28
N LYS A 250 -27.80 -30.59 -32.13
CA LYS A 250 -27.57 -31.40 -33.34
C LYS A 250 -26.50 -32.48 -33.15
N LEU A 251 -25.94 -32.61 -31.96
CA LEU A 251 -24.99 -33.68 -31.66
C LEU A 251 -25.65 -35.05 -31.84
N LYS A 252 -24.89 -36.01 -32.36
CA LYS A 252 -25.33 -37.41 -32.38
C LYS A 252 -25.43 -37.93 -30.94
N PRO A 253 -26.28 -38.95 -30.67
CA PRO A 253 -26.39 -39.55 -29.34
C PRO A 253 -25.02 -39.91 -28.73
N ASP A 254 -24.15 -40.57 -29.50
CA ASP A 254 -22.79 -40.95 -29.07
C ASP A 254 -21.92 -39.75 -28.65
N GLU A 255 -22.07 -38.59 -29.32
CA GLU A 255 -21.31 -37.39 -28.99
C GLU A 255 -21.88 -36.65 -27.78
N LEU A 256 -23.21 -36.69 -27.62
CA LEU A 256 -23.90 -36.09 -26.47
C LEU A 256 -23.55 -36.84 -25.18
N GLU A 257 -23.49 -38.18 -25.24
CA GLU A 257 -23.12 -39.05 -24.13
C GLU A 257 -21.74 -38.71 -23.55
N ILE A 258 -20.77 -38.30 -24.38
CA ILE A 258 -19.45 -37.85 -23.91
C ILE A 258 -19.57 -36.63 -23.00
N TYR A 259 -20.37 -35.63 -23.37
CA TYR A 259 -20.53 -34.42 -22.57
C TYR A 259 -21.39 -34.65 -21.33
N GLU A 260 -22.40 -35.52 -21.41
CA GLU A 260 -23.20 -35.95 -20.27
C GLU A 260 -22.39 -36.78 -19.27
N GLY A 261 -21.48 -37.65 -19.75
CA GLY A 261 -20.52 -38.36 -18.92
C GLY A 261 -19.57 -37.42 -18.18
N LEU A 262 -19.07 -36.36 -18.85
CA LEU A 262 -18.26 -35.33 -18.20
C LEU A 262 -19.04 -34.53 -17.14
N ALA A 263 -20.32 -34.25 -17.39
CA ALA A 263 -21.21 -33.58 -16.44
C ALA A 263 -21.51 -34.43 -15.20
N SER A 264 -21.65 -35.74 -15.40
CA SER A 264 -21.94 -36.69 -14.33
C SER A 264 -20.73 -36.97 -13.42
N ASN A 265 -19.50 -36.84 -13.95
CA ASN A 265 -18.25 -37.11 -13.24
C ASN A 265 -17.67 -35.88 -12.48
N GLN A 266 -18.51 -35.02 -11.90
CA GLN A 266 -18.10 -33.82 -11.14
C GLN A 266 -18.24 -33.91 -9.63
#